data_AF-A0A1I7V2V1-F1
#
_entry.id   AF-A0A1I7V2V1-F1
#
_cell.length_a   1.000
_cell.length_b   1.000
_cell.length_c   1.000
_cell.angle_alpha   90.00
_cell.angle_beta   90.00
_cell.angle_gamma   90.00
#
_symmetry.space_group_name_H-M   'P 1'
#
loop_
_entity.id
_entity.type
_entity.pdbx_description
1 polymer ?
#
loop_
_entity_poly.entity_id
_entity_poly.type
_entity_poly.pdbx_seq_one_letter_code
_entity_poly.pdbx_strand_id
1 'polypeptide(L)'
;MCNGQPYVHEQVQLWEPKTRGFKKKFQPNSEFPVGDELWDDMPTGQDGRFQIFSHGYDFTLLNIPLLGFGFHPYLWIPNYCETELKNGNRCTRNIVKIWIPEGYINPCQPDVYVFDIGTIDMATAEGNHFNWAMKLLGQDKLCRSF
;
A
#
# COMPACT_ATOMS: atom_id res chain seq x y z
N MET A 1 3.84 -14.05 3.15
CA MET A 1 3.43 -15.41 3.60
C MET A 1 1.99 -15.36 4.06
N CYS A 2 1.30 -16.50 4.10
CA CYS A 2 -0.04 -16.67 4.66
C CYS A 2 -0.03 -17.98 5.45
N ASN A 3 0.12 -17.89 6.78
CA ASN A 3 0.14 -19.04 7.70
C ASN A 3 1.15 -20.14 7.26
N GLY A 4 2.41 -19.73 7.06
CA GLY A 4 3.49 -20.62 6.64
C GLY A 4 3.51 -20.98 5.16
N GLN A 5 2.48 -20.61 4.38
CA GLN A 5 2.48 -20.79 2.92
C GLN A 5 2.89 -19.50 2.19
N PRO A 6 3.48 -19.60 0.98
CA PRO A 6 3.67 -18.46 0.10
C PRO A 6 2.36 -17.69 -0.15
N TYR A 7 2.41 -16.37 -0.14
CA TYR A 7 1.28 -15.51 -0.53
C TYR A 7 1.44 -15.21 -2.02
N VAL A 8 0.77 -15.99 -2.88
CA VAL A 8 1.13 -16.14 -4.30
C VAL A 8 0.15 -15.42 -5.22
N HIS A 9 0.67 -14.73 -6.24
CA HIS A 9 -0.09 -14.01 -7.28
C HIS A 9 -1.05 -12.93 -6.74
N GLU A 10 -0.76 -12.42 -5.56
CA GLU A 10 -1.50 -11.33 -4.95
C GLU A 10 -0.80 -10.00 -5.24
N GLN A 11 -1.60 -8.97 -5.56
CA GLN A 11 -1.11 -7.65 -5.95
C GLN A 11 -0.38 -6.97 -4.79
N VAL A 12 0.76 -6.34 -5.07
CA VAL A 12 1.40 -5.36 -4.19
C VAL A 12 1.51 -4.07 -4.97
N GLN A 13 1.06 -2.96 -4.38
CA GLN A 13 1.02 -1.67 -5.05
C GLN A 13 1.85 -0.65 -4.29
N LEU A 14 2.54 0.22 -5.02
CA LEU A 14 3.30 1.35 -4.50
C LEU A 14 2.54 2.65 -4.80
N TRP A 15 2.23 3.40 -3.75
CA TRP A 15 1.43 4.62 -3.83
C TRP A 15 2.15 5.81 -3.24
N GLU A 16 1.94 7.00 -3.82
CA GLU A 16 2.39 8.28 -3.30
C GLU A 16 1.21 9.17 -2.92
N PRO A 17 1.16 9.69 -1.68
CA PRO A 17 0.11 10.62 -1.28
C PRO A 17 0.19 11.97 -2.00
N LYS A 18 -0.83 12.34 -2.79
CA LYS A 18 -0.85 13.64 -3.51
C LYS A 18 -1.44 14.82 -2.73
N THR A 19 -2.10 14.58 -1.60
CA THR A 19 -2.91 15.61 -0.92
C THR A 19 -2.51 15.86 0.53
N ARG A 20 -1.31 16.42 0.76
CA ARG A 20 -0.96 17.02 2.07
C ARG A 20 -1.31 18.50 2.22
N GLY A 21 -1.61 19.22 1.14
CA GLY A 21 -1.78 20.68 1.18
C GLY A 21 -3.19 21.26 1.44
N PHE A 22 -4.28 20.64 0.97
CA PHE A 22 -5.60 21.32 1.01
C PHE A 22 -6.83 20.48 1.34
N LYS A 23 -6.76 19.14 1.40
CA LYS A 23 -7.96 18.31 1.67
C LYS A 23 -7.64 16.99 2.38
N LYS A 24 -7.26 17.05 3.66
CA LYS A 24 -7.49 15.94 4.61
C LYS A 24 -8.67 16.18 5.56
N LYS A 25 -9.56 17.13 5.23
CA LYS A 25 -10.74 17.42 6.05
C LYS A 25 -11.90 16.43 5.86
N PHE A 26 -11.87 15.59 4.82
CA PHE A 26 -13.01 14.70 4.52
C PHE A 26 -12.81 13.23 4.91
N GLN A 27 -11.61 12.64 4.83
CA GLN A 27 -11.36 11.27 5.31
C GLN A 27 -9.89 11.09 5.75
N PRO A 28 -9.48 11.59 6.93
CA PRO A 28 -8.09 11.46 7.41
C PRO A 28 -7.63 10.00 7.62
N ASN A 29 -8.57 9.05 7.68
CA ASN A 29 -8.35 7.63 7.92
C ASN A 29 -8.81 6.74 6.74
N SER A 30 -8.85 7.25 5.50
CA SER A 30 -9.21 6.41 4.35
C SER A 30 -8.10 5.39 4.07
N GLU A 31 -8.46 4.12 4.12
CA GLU A 31 -7.54 3.01 3.89
C GLU A 31 -7.39 2.69 2.41
N PHE A 32 -8.36 3.11 1.60
CA PHE A 32 -8.24 3.12 0.16
C PHE A 32 -7.40 4.32 -0.28
N PRO A 33 -6.55 4.17 -1.31
CA PRO A 33 -5.68 5.22 -1.82
C PRO A 33 -6.45 6.26 -2.66
N VAL A 34 -7.60 6.75 -2.15
CA VAL A 34 -8.45 7.69 -2.87
C VAL A 34 -7.79 9.06 -2.89
N GLY A 35 -7.31 9.48 -4.05
CA GLY A 35 -6.59 10.73 -4.23
C GLY A 35 -5.08 10.63 -4.01
N ASP A 36 -4.56 9.42 -3.83
CA ASP A 36 -3.14 9.11 -3.92
C ASP A 36 -2.81 8.70 -5.37
N GLU A 37 -1.53 8.82 -5.76
CA GLU A 37 -1.04 8.43 -7.08
C GLU A 37 -0.44 7.03 -7.02
N LEU A 38 -0.90 6.14 -7.89
CA LEU A 38 -0.27 4.84 -8.08
C LEU A 38 1.04 5.05 -8.85
N TRP A 39 2.14 4.58 -8.29
CA TRP A 39 3.46 4.66 -8.91
C TRP A 39 3.85 3.39 -9.63
N ASP A 40 3.57 2.24 -9.02
CA ASP A 40 3.92 0.95 -9.56
C ASP A 40 3.08 -0.14 -8.90
N ASP A 41 2.96 -1.29 -9.54
CA ASP A 41 2.31 -2.46 -8.99
C ASP A 41 2.84 -3.75 -9.56
N MET A 42 2.95 -4.78 -8.72
CA MET A 42 3.43 -6.07 -9.16
C MET A 42 2.81 -7.22 -8.35
N PRO A 43 2.54 -8.38 -8.98
CA PRO A 43 2.04 -9.54 -8.28
C PRO A 43 3.18 -10.29 -7.58
N THR A 44 2.91 -10.77 -6.38
CA THR A 44 3.80 -11.73 -5.69
C THR A 44 4.04 -12.99 -6.53
N GLY A 45 5.29 -13.47 -6.51
CA GLY A 45 5.71 -14.67 -7.22
C GLY A 45 5.17 -15.97 -6.63
N GLN A 46 5.54 -17.09 -7.24
CA GLN A 46 5.20 -18.45 -6.79
C GLN A 46 5.75 -18.79 -5.39
N ASP A 47 6.83 -18.14 -5.00
CA ASP A 47 7.46 -18.21 -3.68
C ASP A 47 6.96 -17.11 -2.72
N GLY A 48 6.00 -16.29 -3.17
CA GLY A 48 5.43 -15.17 -2.41
C GLY A 48 6.35 -13.97 -2.30
N ARG A 49 7.47 -13.93 -3.05
CA ARG A 49 8.39 -12.79 -3.08
C ARG A 49 7.95 -11.75 -4.08
N PHE A 50 8.37 -10.51 -3.85
CA PHE A 50 8.17 -9.41 -4.78
C PHE A 50 9.35 -8.44 -4.70
N GLN A 51 9.52 -7.66 -5.77
CA GLN A 51 10.49 -6.58 -5.84
C GLN A 51 9.89 -5.49 -6.74
N ILE A 52 9.85 -4.26 -6.24
CA ILE A 52 9.35 -3.10 -6.98
C ILE A 52 10.52 -2.13 -7.17
N PHE A 53 10.67 -1.64 -8.40
CA PHE A 53 11.61 -0.57 -8.72
C PHE A 53 10.85 0.55 -9.39
N SER A 54 10.71 1.68 -8.69
CA SER A 54 9.97 2.82 -9.18
C SER A 54 10.79 4.10 -9.11
N HIS A 55 10.39 5.07 -9.92
CA HIS A 55 10.94 6.41 -9.93
C HIS A 55 9.79 7.39 -10.06
N GLY A 56 9.84 8.46 -9.27
CA GLY A 56 8.86 9.54 -9.32
C GLY A 56 9.52 10.84 -9.77
N TYR A 57 8.72 11.73 -10.34
CA TYR A 57 9.10 13.13 -10.52
C TYR A 57 8.28 13.97 -9.53
N ASP A 58 8.96 14.63 -8.60
CA ASP A 58 8.34 15.69 -7.80
C ASP A 58 8.64 17.02 -8.50
N PHE A 59 7.60 17.67 -9.02
CA PHE A 59 7.73 18.97 -9.68
C PHE A 59 7.70 20.10 -8.64
N THR A 60 8.36 19.96 -7.50
CA THR A 60 8.48 21.07 -6.54
C THR A 60 9.63 21.99 -6.95
N LEU A 61 9.28 23.10 -7.63
CA LEU A 61 10.18 24.19 -8.02
C LEU A 61 10.94 24.85 -6.85
N LEU A 62 10.60 24.56 -5.60
CA LEU A 62 11.19 25.17 -4.40
C LEU A 62 11.33 24.14 -3.28
N ASN A 63 12.55 23.68 -3.05
CA ASN A 63 12.93 22.79 -1.96
C ASN A 63 12.89 23.58 -0.62
N ILE A 64 11.70 23.71 0.00
CA ILE A 64 11.52 24.42 1.27
C ILE A 64 11.31 23.38 2.40
N PRO A 65 12.32 23.14 3.26
CA PRO A 65 12.28 22.10 4.31
C PRO A 65 11.17 22.28 5.36
N LEU A 66 10.55 23.45 5.42
CA LEU A 66 9.56 23.80 6.44
C LEU A 66 8.11 23.44 6.07
N LEU A 67 7.86 22.94 4.86
CA LEU A 67 6.51 22.77 4.30
C LEU A 67 6.11 21.31 4.01
N GLY A 68 6.93 20.33 4.41
CA GLY A 68 6.60 18.90 4.24
C GLY A 68 6.58 18.46 2.78
N PHE A 69 7.60 18.85 2.03
CA PHE A 69 7.83 18.43 0.64
C PHE A 69 8.82 17.26 0.60
N GLY A 70 8.57 16.33 -0.31
CA GLY A 70 9.26 15.06 -0.41
C GLY A 70 8.27 13.95 -0.75
N PHE A 71 8.79 12.87 -1.34
CA PHE A 71 7.99 11.67 -1.54
C PHE A 71 7.76 10.97 -0.20
N HIS A 72 6.56 10.44 -0.01
CA HIS A 72 6.19 9.62 1.14
C HIS A 72 5.48 8.35 0.67
N PRO A 73 6.15 7.50 -0.13
CA PRO A 73 5.49 6.38 -0.74
C PRO A 73 5.21 5.30 0.29
N TYR A 74 4.21 4.49 0.01
CA TYR A 74 3.85 3.35 0.83
C TYR A 74 3.41 2.18 -0.02
N LEU A 75 3.66 0.97 0.49
CA LEU A 75 3.10 -0.24 -0.07
C LEU A 75 1.66 -0.40 0.41
N TRP A 76 0.77 -0.75 -0.52
CA TRP A 76 -0.61 -1.08 -0.28
C TRP A 76 -0.84 -2.52 -0.73
N ILE A 77 -1.23 -3.40 0.21
CA ILE A 77 -1.35 -4.83 -0.03
C ILE A 77 -2.76 -5.28 0.39
N PRO A 78 -3.63 -5.66 -0.57
CA PRO A 78 -4.91 -6.26 -0.25
C PRO A 78 -4.68 -7.64 0.34
N ASN A 79 -5.24 -7.91 1.51
CA ASN A 79 -5.02 -9.18 2.22
C ASN A 79 -6.20 -10.12 2.04
N TYR A 80 -6.03 -11.14 1.21
CA TYR A 80 -6.97 -12.24 1.00
C TYR A 80 -6.59 -13.50 1.80
N CYS A 81 -5.54 -13.47 2.62
CA CYS A 81 -5.12 -14.63 3.40
C CYS A 81 -6.28 -15.15 4.25
N GLU A 82 -6.51 -16.47 4.21
CA GLU A 82 -7.58 -17.15 4.95
C GLU A 82 -9.01 -16.65 4.66
N THR A 83 -9.23 -15.93 3.54
CA THR A 83 -10.58 -15.53 3.12
C THR A 83 -11.24 -16.54 2.19
N GLU A 84 -12.54 -16.70 2.34
CA GLU A 84 -13.35 -17.65 1.59
C GLU A 84 -13.97 -17.02 0.33
N LEU A 85 -14.20 -17.85 -0.69
CA LEU A 85 -15.03 -17.49 -1.84
C LEU A 85 -16.51 -17.61 -1.44
N LYS A 86 -17.27 -16.53 -1.58
CA LYS A 86 -18.72 -16.48 -1.33
C LYS A 86 -19.43 -15.93 -2.57
N ASN A 87 -20.33 -16.72 -3.16
CA ASN A 87 -21.09 -16.35 -4.35
C ASN A 87 -20.19 -15.86 -5.51
N GLY A 88 -19.10 -16.58 -5.79
CA GLY A 88 -18.14 -16.21 -6.85
C GLY A 88 -17.25 -15.00 -6.52
N ASN A 89 -17.36 -14.42 -5.32
CA ASN A 89 -16.57 -13.28 -4.90
C ASN A 89 -15.67 -13.63 -3.71
N ARG A 90 -14.44 -13.13 -3.71
CA ARG A 90 -13.55 -13.18 -2.54
C ARG A 90 -13.21 -11.75 -2.13
N CYS A 91 -13.39 -11.47 -0.85
CA CYS A 91 -13.11 -10.15 -0.29
C CYS A 91 -11.87 -10.19 0.61
N THR A 92 -11.15 -9.08 0.71
CA THR A 92 -10.04 -8.95 1.65
C THR A 92 -10.53 -9.03 3.09
N ARG A 93 -9.69 -9.54 3.99
CA ARG A 93 -9.93 -9.46 5.44
C ARG A 93 -9.55 -8.08 5.98
N ASN A 94 -8.47 -7.52 5.45
CA ASN A 94 -7.94 -6.20 5.76
C ASN A 94 -7.04 -5.70 4.62
N ILE A 95 -6.52 -4.49 4.77
CA ILE A 95 -5.53 -3.90 3.89
C ILE A 95 -4.28 -3.62 4.73
N VAL A 96 -3.13 -4.09 4.26
CA VAL A 96 -1.83 -3.84 4.90
C VAL A 96 -1.19 -2.64 4.21
N LYS A 97 -0.81 -1.62 4.98
CA LYS A 97 -0.05 -0.47 4.50
C LYS A 97 1.32 -0.41 5.16
N ILE A 98 2.37 -0.23 4.37
CA ILE A 98 3.75 -0.17 4.87
C ILE A 98 4.40 1.09 4.32
N TRP A 99 4.73 2.03 5.20
CA TRP A 99 5.41 3.27 4.80
C TRP A 99 6.86 2.98 4.45
N ILE A 100 7.32 3.52 3.34
CA ILE A 100 8.73 3.47 2.95
C ILE A 100 9.46 4.62 3.67
N PRO A 101 10.51 4.34 4.45
CA PRO A 101 11.22 5.39 5.17
C PRO A 101 11.94 6.33 4.19
N GLU A 102 11.96 7.63 4.52
CA GLU A 102 12.55 8.67 3.68
C GLU A 102 14.03 8.43 3.34
N GLY A 103 14.77 7.74 4.21
CA GLY A 103 16.17 7.38 3.96
C GLY A 103 16.40 6.41 2.78
N TYR A 104 15.34 5.76 2.29
CA TYR A 104 15.37 4.89 1.10
C TYR A 104 14.88 5.61 -0.17
N ILE A 105 14.54 6.89 -0.06
CA ILE A 105 14.08 7.73 -1.15
C ILE A 105 15.25 8.63 -1.56
N ASN A 106 15.81 8.40 -2.73
CA ASN A 106 16.97 9.16 -3.20
C ASN A 106 16.57 10.19 -4.27
N PRO A 107 16.60 11.50 -3.96
CA PRO A 107 16.22 12.53 -4.94
C PRO A 107 17.31 12.84 -5.97
N CYS A 108 18.57 12.46 -5.71
CA CYS A 108 19.72 13.02 -6.43
C CYS A 108 20.82 12.02 -6.81
N GLN A 109 20.71 10.73 -6.45
CA GLN A 109 21.76 9.74 -6.72
C GLN A 109 21.17 8.38 -7.14
N PRO A 110 21.81 7.68 -8.11
CA PRO A 110 21.41 6.35 -8.58
C PRO A 110 21.85 5.20 -7.67
N ASP A 111 22.48 5.48 -6.52
CA ASP A 111 22.82 4.44 -5.54
C ASP A 111 21.52 3.88 -4.99
N VAL A 112 21.19 2.67 -5.43
CA VAL A 112 19.92 1.98 -5.17
C VAL A 112 19.87 1.55 -3.71
N TYR A 113 19.23 2.35 -2.86
CA TYR A 113 18.90 1.93 -1.49
C TYR A 113 17.74 0.94 -1.55
N VAL A 114 18.00 -0.31 -1.16
CA VAL A 114 16.98 -1.36 -1.10
C VAL A 114 16.33 -1.34 0.27
N PHE A 115 15.03 -0.98 0.32
CA PHE A 115 14.22 -1.17 1.51
C PHE A 115 13.69 -2.61 1.53
N ASP A 116 14.35 -3.48 2.29
CA ASP A 116 13.89 -4.85 2.52
C ASP A 116 12.87 -4.88 3.68
N ILE A 117 11.61 -5.14 3.35
CA ILE A 117 10.52 -5.27 4.34
C ILE A 117 10.56 -6.60 5.10
N GLY A 118 11.44 -7.52 4.70
CA GLY A 118 11.53 -8.87 5.24
C GLY A 118 10.31 -9.72 4.91
N THR A 119 9.99 -10.66 5.81
CA THR A 119 8.84 -11.56 5.67
C THR A 119 7.67 -11.05 6.48
N ILE A 120 6.53 -10.86 5.81
CA ILE A 120 5.26 -10.52 6.45
C ILE A 120 4.35 -11.73 6.41
N ASP A 121 3.85 -12.14 7.58
CA ASP A 121 2.79 -13.12 7.67
C ASP A 121 1.44 -12.44 7.58
N MET A 122 0.80 -12.57 6.42
CA MET A 122 -0.50 -11.99 6.13
C MET A 122 -1.62 -12.62 6.96
N ALA A 123 -1.40 -13.75 7.65
CA ALA A 123 -2.38 -14.34 8.58
C ALA A 123 -2.43 -13.59 9.92
N THR A 124 -1.32 -12.94 10.32
CA THR A 124 -1.21 -12.20 11.58
C THR A 124 -1.03 -10.70 11.38
N ALA A 125 -0.73 -10.27 10.14
CA ALA A 125 -0.59 -8.86 9.79
C ALA A 125 -1.84 -8.08 10.15
N GLU A 126 -1.66 -7.14 11.08
CA GLU A 126 -2.64 -6.13 11.40
C GLU A 126 -2.82 -5.22 10.19
N GLY A 127 -4.07 -4.92 9.89
CA GLY A 127 -4.42 -3.95 8.87
C GLY A 127 -4.86 -2.67 9.55
N ASN A 128 -5.08 -1.63 8.77
CA ASN A 128 -5.68 -0.42 9.32
C ASN A 128 -7.10 -0.71 9.83
N HIS A 129 -7.48 -0.04 10.93
CA HIS A 129 -8.76 -0.25 11.58
C HIS A 129 -9.88 0.52 10.87
N PHE A 130 -10.70 -0.20 10.10
CA PHE A 130 -11.87 0.41 9.47
C PHE A 130 -12.84 0.96 10.51
N ASN A 131 -13.14 2.26 10.39
CA ASN A 131 -14.22 2.88 11.16
C ASN A 131 -15.55 2.15 10.88
N TRP A 132 -16.43 2.04 11.88
CA TRP A 132 -17.70 1.31 11.81
C TRP A 132 -18.58 1.76 10.62
N ALA A 133 -18.54 3.04 10.26
CA ALA A 133 -19.26 3.59 9.12
C ALA A 133 -18.75 3.03 7.77
N MET A 134 -17.43 2.80 7.62
CA MET A 134 -16.83 2.21 6.42
C MET A 134 -17.23 0.73 6.28
N LYS A 135 -17.28 0.01 7.41
CA LYS A 135 -17.75 -1.39 7.46
C LYS A 135 -19.20 -1.52 7.02
N LEU A 136 -20.06 -0.59 7.42
CA LEU A 136 -21.47 -0.56 7.01
C LEU A 136 -21.65 -0.34 5.50
N LEU A 137 -20.77 0.44 4.89
CA LEU A 137 -20.82 0.75 3.46
C LEU A 137 -20.07 -0.27 2.59
N GLY A 138 -19.48 -1.31 3.19
CA GLY A 138 -18.65 -2.29 2.48
C GLY A 138 -17.36 -1.70 1.90
N GLN A 139 -16.99 -0.48 2.34
CA GLN A 139 -15.75 0.21 1.96
C GLN A 139 -14.59 -0.20 2.87
N ASP A 140 -14.74 -1.30 3.59
CA ASP A 140 -13.70 -1.91 4.42
C ASP A 140 -12.99 -3.08 3.73
N LYS A 141 -13.38 -3.42 2.51
CA LYS A 141 -12.87 -4.62 1.83
C LYS A 141 -12.76 -4.39 0.33
N LEU A 142 -11.70 -4.93 -0.27
CA LEU A 142 -11.62 -5.07 -1.71
C LEU A 142 -12.15 -6.46 -2.09
N CYS A 143 -13.25 -6.51 -2.85
CA CYS A 143 -13.81 -7.76 -3.36
C CYS A 143 -13.43 -7.93 -4.84
N ARG A 144 -13.07 -9.16 -5.22
CA ARG A 144 -12.83 -9.56 -6.60
C ARG A 144 -13.70 -10.77 -6.96
N SER A 145 -14.13 -10.82 -8.21
CA SER A 145 -14.91 -11.93 -8.77
C SER A 145 -14.00 -12.97 -9.41
N PHE A 146 -14.41 -14.23 -9.34
CA PHE A 146 -13.73 -15.40 -9.90
C PHE A 146 -14.65 -16.19 -10.82
#